data_AF-A0A2V9C4U0-F1
#
_entry.id   AF-A0A2V9C4U0-F1
#
_cell.length_a   1.000
_cell.length_b   1.000
_cell.length_c   1.000
_cell.angle_alpha   90.00
_cell.angle_beta   90.00
_cell.angle_gamma   90.00
#
_symmetry.space_group_name_H-M   'P 1'
#
loop_
_entity.id
_entity.type
_entity.pdbx_description
1 polymer ?
#
loop_
_entity_poly.entity_id
_entity_poly.type
_entity_poly.pdbx_seq_one_letter_code
_entity_poly.pdbx_strand_id
1 'polypeptide(L)'
;MPPKAKAIAAEPATGLAYWMHQVPKELGNVGYGLAPGPVHDLRVALRRCSSMAAGMRRIDSHAEWKRMQKACRRLLKGLGGLRDIQVMRDWVSRLRVPDDALGNRLLEILTEREPLASEDASKALRDFDHKEWKSWSKLLPPRASRVPLDSPVFELLALERWSKAYARHRQAVRNRSKVAFHRLRIALKRFRYTVENFLPRRHAEWGGELKSLQDLLGEMHDLDVLWGTLVRLGRDVGEQERARWRKEIDLHRQQRLERYRQKMLGRKSLWWEWRAALPQGERLESAGIDWLGAWASYLDPDYPHAQRVARLALQLYDGLAANGLACPGMDVRARAILHAAALMHDVGRALNEKKHAKASYRLIRKLTPRPGWTPEEIRLAAVVARYHQNDLPLPKHKAYASLSSAQQQRVQLLAGILRLANTLDFGHTSCVRELRVEQEPGAVVIRAEGYTEEEPLASRLAASRHLLEMVCDRPVMIRPATNSR
;
A
#
# COMPACT_ATOMS: atom_id res chain seq x y z
N MET A 1 -25.35 -45.71 15.82
CA MET A 1 -25.24 -44.46 15.04
C MET A 1 -23.83 -43.91 15.25
N PRO A 2 -23.05 -43.65 14.19
CA PRO A 2 -21.71 -43.11 14.34
C PRO A 2 -21.77 -41.66 14.84
N PRO A 3 -20.79 -41.21 15.64
CA PRO A 3 -20.81 -39.87 16.23
C PRO A 3 -20.63 -38.81 15.15
N LYS A 4 -21.46 -37.76 15.21
CA LYS A 4 -21.41 -36.59 14.34
C LYS A 4 -20.02 -35.98 14.36
N ALA A 5 -19.37 -35.95 13.21
CA ALA A 5 -18.11 -35.24 13.01
C ALA A 5 -18.28 -33.76 13.42
N LYS A 6 -17.41 -33.29 14.31
CA LYS A 6 -17.28 -31.87 14.66
C LYS A 6 -17.08 -31.07 13.37
N ALA A 7 -17.98 -30.12 13.12
CA ALA A 7 -17.79 -29.12 12.07
C ALA A 7 -16.48 -28.36 12.34
N ILE A 8 -15.46 -28.64 11.53
CA ILE A 8 -14.25 -27.82 11.46
C ILE A 8 -14.72 -26.45 10.97
N ALA A 9 -14.60 -25.42 11.82
CA ALA A 9 -14.89 -24.06 11.42
C ALA A 9 -14.08 -23.74 10.15
N ALA A 10 -14.77 -23.44 9.05
CA ALA A 10 -14.12 -23.09 7.79
C ALA A 10 -13.18 -21.92 8.04
N GLU A 11 -11.88 -22.09 7.73
CA GLU A 11 -10.93 -20.98 7.73
C GLU A 11 -11.52 -19.80 6.95
N PRO A 12 -11.40 -18.56 7.43
CA PRO A 12 -12.01 -17.42 6.76
C PRO A 12 -11.47 -17.33 5.33
N ALA A 13 -12.37 -17.32 4.33
CA ALA A 13 -12.10 -17.27 2.89
C ALA A 13 -11.39 -15.98 2.44
N THR A 14 -10.20 -15.75 2.97
CA THR A 14 -9.48 -14.47 2.96
C THR A 14 -7.97 -14.70 2.93
N GLY A 15 -7.23 -13.67 2.54
CA GLY A 15 -5.76 -13.72 2.47
C GLY A 15 -5.21 -14.37 1.20
N LEU A 16 -3.91 -14.16 0.99
CA LEU A 16 -3.26 -14.52 -0.27
C LEU A 16 -3.18 -16.03 -0.48
N ALA A 17 -2.86 -16.81 0.56
CA ALA A 17 -2.76 -18.27 0.47
C ALA A 17 -4.05 -18.89 -0.06
N TYR A 18 -5.20 -18.50 0.50
CA TYR A 18 -6.52 -18.95 0.09
C TYR A 18 -6.76 -18.70 -1.41
N TRP A 19 -6.60 -17.46 -1.87
CA TRP A 19 -6.86 -17.12 -3.26
C TRP A 19 -5.86 -17.75 -4.23
N MET A 20 -4.61 -17.94 -3.81
CA MET A 20 -3.61 -18.66 -4.61
C MET A 20 -3.95 -20.14 -4.77
N HIS A 21 -4.59 -20.75 -3.77
CA HIS A 21 -5.14 -22.11 -3.84
C HIS A 21 -6.39 -22.19 -4.72
N GLN A 22 -7.26 -21.16 -4.72
CA GLN A 22 -8.44 -21.15 -5.59
C GLN A 22 -8.07 -21.08 -7.07
N VAL A 23 -6.98 -20.41 -7.47
CA VAL A 23 -6.64 -20.24 -8.90
C VAL A 23 -6.47 -21.59 -9.63
N PRO A 24 -5.66 -22.57 -9.17
CA PRO A 24 -5.58 -23.88 -9.79
C PRO A 24 -6.91 -24.65 -9.81
N LYS A 25 -7.72 -24.53 -8.75
CA LYS A 25 -9.04 -25.16 -8.68
C LYS A 25 -9.97 -24.60 -9.77
N GLU A 26 -10.07 -23.28 -9.88
CA GLU A 26 -10.91 -22.64 -10.89
C GLU A 26 -10.37 -22.80 -12.32
N LEU A 27 -9.05 -22.95 -12.49
CA LEU A 27 -8.46 -23.35 -13.78
C LEU A 27 -8.97 -24.73 -14.22
N GLY A 28 -9.07 -25.70 -13.30
CA GLY A 28 -9.67 -27.01 -13.58
C GLY A 28 -11.14 -26.90 -13.97
N ASN A 29 -11.92 -26.07 -13.27
CA ASN A 29 -13.35 -25.87 -13.55
C ASN A 29 -13.60 -25.21 -14.92
N VAL A 30 -12.77 -24.24 -15.33
CA VAL A 30 -12.88 -23.55 -16.62
C VAL A 30 -12.54 -24.45 -17.80
N GLY A 31 -11.69 -25.46 -17.59
CA GLY A 31 -11.31 -26.45 -18.62
C GLY A 31 -12.51 -27.18 -19.24
N TYR A 32 -13.66 -27.22 -18.56
CA TYR A 32 -14.91 -27.75 -19.07
C TYR A 32 -15.74 -26.67 -19.78
N GLY A 33 -15.39 -26.38 -21.04
CA GLY A 33 -16.28 -25.66 -21.97
C GLY A 33 -16.39 -24.13 -21.80
N LEU A 34 -15.47 -23.48 -21.06
CA LEU A 34 -15.40 -22.01 -20.94
C LEU A 34 -16.71 -21.33 -20.49
N ALA A 35 -17.51 -22.04 -19.68
CA ALA A 35 -18.80 -21.53 -19.24
C ALA A 35 -18.68 -20.19 -18.48
N PRO A 36 -19.70 -19.29 -18.56
CA PRO A 36 -19.61 -17.95 -17.97
C PRO A 36 -19.34 -17.91 -16.46
N GLY A 37 -19.88 -18.89 -15.71
CA GLY A 37 -19.68 -19.02 -14.26
C GLY A 37 -18.22 -19.33 -13.90
N PRO A 38 -17.68 -20.49 -14.32
CA PRO A 38 -16.27 -20.83 -14.09
C PRO A 38 -15.29 -19.74 -14.55
N VAL A 39 -15.51 -19.13 -15.73
CA VAL A 39 -14.66 -18.04 -16.23
C VAL A 39 -14.73 -16.82 -15.31
N HIS A 40 -15.91 -16.53 -14.74
CA HIS A 40 -16.07 -15.46 -13.76
C HIS A 40 -15.29 -15.77 -12.48
N ASP A 41 -15.42 -16.97 -11.92
CA ASP A 41 -14.80 -17.36 -10.65
C ASP A 41 -13.26 -17.36 -10.74
N LEU A 42 -12.71 -17.90 -11.82
CA LEU A 42 -11.28 -17.80 -12.11
C LEU A 42 -10.81 -16.34 -12.20
N ARG A 43 -11.57 -15.48 -12.91
CA ARG A 43 -11.25 -14.05 -12.99
C ARG A 43 -11.32 -13.36 -11.62
N VAL A 44 -12.22 -13.78 -10.73
CA VAL A 44 -12.29 -13.26 -9.35
C VAL A 44 -11.03 -13.64 -8.58
N ALA A 45 -10.65 -14.92 -8.57
CA ALA A 45 -9.45 -15.41 -7.88
C ALA A 45 -8.17 -14.71 -8.40
N LEU A 46 -8.01 -14.57 -9.72
CA LEU A 46 -6.87 -13.87 -10.32
C LEU A 46 -6.84 -12.37 -9.96
N ARG A 47 -7.99 -11.71 -9.90
CA ARG A 47 -8.07 -10.30 -9.49
C ARG A 47 -7.68 -10.12 -8.01
N ARG A 48 -8.06 -11.07 -7.15
CA ARG A 48 -7.67 -11.10 -5.74
C ARG A 48 -6.16 -11.19 -5.59
N CYS A 49 -5.54 -12.21 -6.18
CA CYS A 49 -4.08 -12.36 -6.17
C CYS A 49 -3.39 -11.13 -6.76
N SER A 50 -3.82 -10.64 -7.93
CA SER A 50 -3.22 -9.48 -8.58
C SER A 50 -3.32 -8.19 -7.75
N SER A 51 -4.44 -8.00 -7.04
CA SER A 51 -4.66 -6.84 -6.17
C SER A 51 -3.88 -6.93 -4.87
N MET A 52 -3.83 -8.11 -4.25
CA MET A 52 -3.00 -8.37 -3.07
C MET A 52 -1.52 -8.14 -3.38
N ALA A 53 -1.01 -8.67 -4.50
CA ALA A 53 0.35 -8.38 -4.95
C ALA A 53 0.55 -6.87 -5.24
N ALA A 54 -0.45 -6.18 -5.79
CA ALA A 54 -0.36 -4.72 -5.98
C ALA A 54 -0.22 -3.96 -4.67
N GLY A 55 -0.91 -4.41 -3.62
CA GLY A 55 -0.85 -3.87 -2.27
C GLY A 55 0.49 -4.19 -1.61
N MET A 56 0.89 -5.46 -1.61
CA MET A 56 2.15 -5.91 -0.99
C MET A 56 3.38 -5.26 -1.61
N ARG A 57 3.42 -5.03 -2.93
CA ARG A 57 4.50 -4.29 -3.61
C ARG A 57 4.73 -2.88 -3.08
N ARG A 58 3.78 -2.33 -2.33
CA ARG A 58 3.95 -1.06 -1.68
C ARG A 58 4.89 -1.16 -0.49
N ILE A 59 4.96 -2.30 0.19
CA ILE A 59 5.67 -2.52 1.45
C ILE A 59 6.87 -3.44 1.22
N ASP A 60 6.68 -4.54 0.49
CA ASP A 60 7.72 -5.51 0.15
C ASP A 60 8.19 -5.34 -1.30
N SER A 61 9.48 -5.04 -1.48
CA SER A 61 10.09 -4.82 -2.79
C SER A 61 10.48 -6.10 -3.53
N HIS A 62 10.18 -7.29 -3.00
CA HIS A 62 10.51 -8.56 -3.64
C HIS A 62 10.00 -8.65 -5.09
N ALA A 63 10.87 -9.03 -6.02
CA ALA A 63 10.58 -8.98 -7.47
C ALA A 63 9.41 -9.90 -7.87
N GLU A 64 9.26 -11.03 -7.17
CA GLU A 64 8.23 -12.04 -7.46
C GLU A 64 6.80 -11.51 -7.32
N TRP A 65 6.56 -10.50 -6.49
CA TRP A 65 5.24 -9.84 -6.47
C TRP A 65 4.87 -9.24 -7.82
N LYS A 66 5.84 -8.63 -8.51
CA LYS A 66 5.63 -8.01 -9.82
C LYS A 66 5.43 -9.09 -10.89
N ARG A 67 6.20 -10.17 -10.83
CA ARG A 67 6.09 -11.30 -11.77
C ARG A 67 4.74 -12.00 -11.64
N MET A 68 4.34 -12.38 -10.42
CA MET A 68 3.02 -12.96 -10.14
C MET A 68 1.89 -12.04 -10.60
N GLN A 69 2.03 -10.73 -10.34
CA GLN A 69 1.02 -9.76 -10.75
C GLN A 69 0.90 -9.69 -12.28
N LYS A 70 2.02 -9.74 -13.00
CA LYS A 70 2.05 -9.74 -14.47
C LYS A 70 1.41 -11.01 -15.02
N ALA A 71 1.70 -12.18 -14.43
CA ALA A 71 1.08 -13.45 -14.82
C ALA A 71 -0.45 -13.42 -14.66
N CYS A 72 -0.94 -12.98 -13.49
CA CYS A 72 -2.38 -12.80 -13.27
C CYS A 72 -3.02 -11.87 -14.32
N ARG A 73 -2.36 -10.75 -14.64
CA ARG A 73 -2.88 -9.78 -15.63
C ARG A 73 -2.86 -10.34 -17.05
N ARG A 74 -1.87 -11.17 -17.41
CA ARG A 74 -1.82 -11.84 -18.72
C ARG A 74 -3.03 -12.75 -18.89
N LEU A 75 -3.30 -13.61 -17.91
CA LEU A 75 -4.45 -14.51 -17.96
C LEU A 75 -5.78 -13.74 -17.92
N LEU A 76 -5.91 -12.72 -17.07
CA LEU A 76 -7.08 -11.85 -17.05
C LEU A 76 -7.33 -11.13 -18.39
N LYS A 77 -6.27 -10.80 -19.14
CA LYS A 77 -6.38 -10.19 -20.47
C LYS A 77 -6.88 -11.21 -21.49
N GLY A 78 -6.35 -12.43 -21.48
CA GLY A 78 -6.79 -13.51 -22.38
C GLY A 78 -8.26 -13.91 -22.17
N LEU A 79 -8.69 -13.99 -20.90
CA LEU A 79 -10.10 -14.20 -20.55
C LEU A 79 -10.98 -12.96 -20.81
N GLY A 80 -10.37 -11.83 -21.16
CA GLY A 80 -10.95 -10.49 -21.31
C GLY A 80 -12.13 -10.48 -22.26
N GLY A 81 -11.83 -10.73 -23.54
CA GLY A 81 -12.77 -10.63 -24.65
C GLY A 81 -13.98 -11.54 -24.49
N LEU A 82 -13.76 -12.81 -24.09
CA LEU A 82 -14.86 -13.76 -23.90
C LEU A 82 -15.85 -13.27 -22.84
N ARG A 83 -15.36 -12.76 -21.70
CA ARG A 83 -16.25 -12.23 -20.67
C ARG A 83 -16.99 -10.98 -21.14
N ASP A 84 -16.33 -10.12 -21.92
CA ASP A 84 -16.95 -8.89 -22.41
C ASP A 84 -18.07 -9.23 -23.42
N ILE A 85 -17.90 -10.25 -24.26
CA ILE A 85 -18.97 -10.81 -25.12
C ILE A 85 -20.13 -11.34 -24.27
N GLN A 86 -19.84 -12.16 -23.26
CA GLN A 86 -20.87 -12.73 -22.38
C GLN A 86 -21.69 -11.65 -21.65
N VAL A 87 -21.02 -10.60 -21.16
CA VAL A 87 -21.70 -9.46 -20.51
C VAL A 87 -22.53 -8.66 -21.52
N MET A 88 -22.00 -8.42 -22.73
CA MET A 88 -22.74 -7.71 -23.76
C MET A 88 -23.98 -8.49 -24.21
N ARG A 89 -23.87 -9.81 -24.36
CA ARG A 89 -24.99 -10.69 -24.69
C ARG A 89 -26.11 -10.64 -23.65
N ASP A 90 -25.76 -10.62 -22.36
CA ASP A 90 -26.72 -10.45 -21.25
C ASP A 90 -27.42 -9.07 -21.29
N TRP A 91 -26.71 -8.01 -21.65
CA TRP A 91 -27.35 -6.70 -21.85
C TRP A 91 -28.28 -6.67 -23.06
N VAL A 92 -27.84 -7.21 -24.20
CA VAL A 92 -28.66 -7.24 -25.41
C VAL A 92 -29.92 -8.09 -25.18
N SER A 93 -29.81 -9.23 -24.50
CA SER A 93 -30.98 -10.08 -24.22
C SER A 93 -32.02 -9.39 -23.36
N ARG A 94 -31.62 -8.55 -22.41
CA ARG A 94 -32.51 -7.79 -21.51
C ARG A 94 -33.19 -6.59 -22.17
N LEU A 95 -32.52 -5.96 -23.16
CA LEU A 95 -32.98 -4.69 -23.75
C LEU A 95 -33.67 -4.85 -25.11
N ARG A 96 -33.57 -6.03 -25.73
CA ARG A 96 -34.28 -6.29 -26.99
C ARG A 96 -35.79 -6.30 -26.79
N VAL A 97 -36.50 -6.03 -27.87
CA VAL A 97 -37.96 -6.25 -28.01
C VAL A 97 -38.21 -7.26 -29.15
N PRO A 98 -39.44 -7.81 -29.30
CA PRO A 98 -39.83 -8.51 -30.52
C PRO A 98 -39.55 -7.64 -31.75
N ASP A 99 -39.11 -8.26 -32.85
CA ASP A 99 -38.79 -7.60 -34.13
C ASP A 99 -37.67 -6.53 -34.08
N ASP A 100 -36.68 -6.72 -33.20
CA ASP A 100 -35.52 -5.82 -33.05
C ASP A 100 -34.37 -6.20 -34.01
N ALA A 101 -34.38 -5.68 -35.24
CA ALA A 101 -33.37 -5.99 -36.25
C ALA A 101 -31.95 -5.62 -35.78
N LEU A 102 -31.78 -4.45 -35.15
CA LEU A 102 -30.50 -4.02 -34.58
C LEU A 102 -30.01 -4.93 -33.44
N GLY A 103 -30.93 -5.35 -32.56
CA GLY A 103 -30.63 -6.28 -31.45
C GLY A 103 -30.24 -7.67 -31.94
N ASN A 104 -30.92 -8.18 -32.98
CA ASN A 104 -30.60 -9.45 -33.62
C ASN A 104 -29.23 -9.38 -34.32
N ARG A 105 -28.96 -8.31 -35.05
CA ARG A 105 -27.65 -8.08 -35.69
C ARG A 105 -26.52 -8.00 -34.68
N LEU A 106 -26.75 -7.37 -33.52
CA LEU A 106 -25.79 -7.36 -32.42
C LEU A 106 -25.48 -8.77 -31.91
N LEU A 107 -26.50 -9.62 -31.74
CA LEU A 107 -26.30 -10.99 -31.31
C LEU A 107 -25.51 -11.81 -32.32
N GLU A 108 -25.81 -11.67 -33.61
CA GLU A 108 -25.05 -12.34 -34.69
C GLU A 108 -23.56 -12.00 -34.57
N ILE A 109 -23.24 -10.72 -34.45
CA ILE A 109 -21.84 -10.25 -34.33
C ILE A 109 -21.17 -10.78 -33.06
N LEU A 110 -21.91 -10.87 -31.95
CA LEU A 110 -21.38 -11.44 -30.71
C LEU A 110 -21.10 -12.94 -30.87
N THR A 111 -21.98 -13.66 -31.57
CA THR A 111 -21.81 -15.09 -31.90
C THR A 111 -20.65 -15.30 -32.87
N GLU A 112 -20.46 -14.44 -33.88
CA GLU A 112 -19.33 -14.49 -34.81
C GLU A 112 -17.98 -14.24 -34.11
N ARG A 113 -17.95 -13.37 -33.09
CA ARG A 113 -16.73 -13.03 -32.34
C ARG A 113 -16.37 -14.03 -31.24
N GLU A 114 -17.35 -14.80 -30.78
CA GLU A 114 -17.17 -15.71 -29.64
C GLU A 114 -16.13 -16.83 -29.90
N PRO A 115 -16.05 -17.46 -31.09
CA PRO A 115 -15.01 -18.45 -31.39
C PRO A 115 -13.59 -17.92 -31.20
N LEU A 116 -13.28 -16.75 -31.79
CA LEU A 116 -11.95 -16.12 -31.63
C LEU A 116 -11.65 -15.79 -30.17
N ALA A 117 -12.62 -15.23 -29.44
CA ALA A 117 -12.45 -14.90 -28.03
C ALA A 117 -12.29 -16.17 -27.15
N SER A 118 -12.94 -17.27 -27.52
CA SER A 118 -12.82 -18.57 -26.86
C SER A 118 -11.47 -19.22 -27.14
N GLU A 119 -10.94 -19.06 -28.36
CA GLU A 119 -9.60 -19.51 -28.73
C GLU A 119 -8.53 -18.74 -27.95
N ASP A 120 -8.65 -17.42 -27.88
CA ASP A 120 -7.77 -16.55 -27.07
C ASP A 120 -7.80 -16.94 -25.58
N ALA A 121 -8.98 -17.21 -25.04
CA ALA A 121 -9.16 -17.68 -23.66
C ALA A 121 -8.49 -19.05 -23.46
N SER A 122 -8.73 -20.00 -24.35
CA SER A 122 -8.15 -21.34 -24.32
C SER A 122 -6.63 -21.30 -24.42
N LYS A 123 -6.08 -20.47 -25.31
CA LYS A 123 -4.64 -20.24 -25.44
C LYS A 123 -4.06 -19.68 -24.15
N ALA A 124 -4.69 -18.65 -23.58
CA ALA A 124 -4.22 -18.05 -22.33
C ALA A 124 -4.22 -19.04 -21.14
N LEU A 125 -5.19 -19.97 -21.10
CA LEU A 125 -5.25 -21.05 -20.11
C LEU A 125 -4.13 -22.06 -20.32
N ARG A 126 -3.87 -22.49 -21.56
CA ARG A 126 -2.76 -23.40 -21.90
C ARG A 126 -1.39 -22.79 -21.58
N ASP A 127 -1.23 -21.50 -21.85
CA ASP A 127 0.01 -20.77 -21.58
C ASP A 127 0.25 -20.48 -20.09
N PHE A 128 -0.66 -20.87 -19.19
CA PHE A 128 -0.52 -20.59 -17.76
C PHE A 128 0.59 -21.45 -17.14
N ASP A 129 1.60 -20.81 -16.54
CA ASP A 129 2.71 -21.52 -15.91
C ASP A 129 2.34 -22.03 -14.51
N HIS A 130 1.91 -23.29 -14.46
CA HIS A 130 1.57 -23.97 -13.20
C HIS A 130 2.78 -24.17 -12.28
N LYS A 131 3.99 -24.32 -12.83
CA LYS A 131 5.22 -24.55 -12.04
C LYS A 131 5.62 -23.26 -11.33
N GLU A 132 5.66 -22.15 -12.05
CA GLU A 132 5.95 -20.83 -11.50
C GLU A 132 4.87 -20.43 -10.47
N TRP A 133 3.59 -20.70 -10.76
CA TRP A 133 2.51 -20.44 -9.80
C TRP A 133 2.66 -21.23 -8.50
N LYS A 134 3.04 -22.51 -8.58
CA LYS A 134 3.30 -23.35 -7.39
C LYS A 134 4.47 -22.81 -6.57
N SER A 135 5.52 -22.31 -7.22
CA SER A 135 6.64 -21.65 -6.55
C SER A 135 6.19 -20.41 -5.78
N TRP A 136 5.45 -19.51 -6.43
CA TRP A 136 4.91 -18.32 -5.76
C TRP A 136 3.96 -18.65 -4.61
N SER A 137 3.16 -19.70 -4.75
CA SER A 137 2.21 -20.14 -3.71
C SER A 137 2.90 -20.57 -2.42
N LYS A 138 4.17 -20.97 -2.48
CA LYS A 138 5.00 -21.27 -1.31
C LYS A 138 5.73 -20.03 -0.80
N LEU A 139 6.22 -19.18 -1.70
CA LEU A 139 7.07 -18.04 -1.37
C LEU A 139 6.31 -16.81 -0.84
N LEU A 140 5.22 -16.43 -1.51
CA LEU A 140 4.58 -15.12 -1.31
C LEU A 140 3.66 -15.07 -0.07
N PRO A 141 2.87 -16.11 0.28
CA PRO A 141 2.00 -16.04 1.45
C PRO A 141 2.75 -15.82 2.79
N PRO A 142 3.86 -16.52 3.10
CA PRO A 142 4.64 -16.24 4.31
C PRO A 142 5.24 -14.83 4.35
N ARG A 143 5.50 -14.24 3.18
CA ARG A 143 5.93 -12.84 3.09
C ARG A 143 4.76 -11.90 3.38
N ALA A 144 3.58 -12.16 2.83
CA ALA A 144 2.38 -11.35 3.08
C ALA A 144 1.97 -11.35 4.56
N SER A 145 2.08 -12.49 5.25
CA SER A 145 1.65 -12.63 6.64
C SER A 145 2.50 -11.86 7.65
N ARG A 146 3.68 -11.34 7.26
CA ARG A 146 4.51 -10.49 8.14
C ARG A 146 3.82 -9.17 8.51
N VAL A 147 2.88 -8.71 7.70
CA VAL A 147 2.05 -7.54 8.01
C VAL A 147 0.64 -8.02 8.31
N PRO A 148 0.14 -7.85 9.55
CA PRO A 148 -1.21 -8.27 9.91
C PRO A 148 -2.28 -7.58 9.06
N LEU A 149 -3.37 -8.31 8.76
CA LEU A 149 -4.59 -7.71 8.23
C LEU A 149 -5.19 -6.74 9.26
N ASP A 150 -5.99 -5.78 8.80
CA ASP A 150 -6.54 -4.68 9.61
C ASP A 150 -5.47 -3.79 10.29
N SER A 151 -4.19 -3.96 9.97
CA SER A 151 -3.11 -3.13 10.53
C SER A 151 -3.16 -1.68 10.03
N PRO A 152 -2.61 -0.73 10.81
CA PRO A 152 -2.46 0.67 10.38
C PRO A 152 -1.76 0.83 9.03
N VAL A 153 -0.82 -0.07 8.71
CA VAL A 153 -0.12 -0.15 7.42
C VAL A 153 -1.11 -0.27 6.25
N PHE A 154 -2.13 -1.12 6.39
CA PHE A 154 -3.16 -1.31 5.37
C PHE A 154 -4.28 -0.28 5.44
N GLU A 155 -4.57 0.30 6.62
CA GLU A 155 -5.45 1.47 6.74
C GLU A 155 -4.88 2.65 5.94
N LEU A 156 -3.56 2.87 6.01
CA LEU A 156 -2.86 3.90 5.24
C LEU A 156 -2.94 3.66 3.73
N LEU A 157 -2.80 2.41 3.30
CA LEU A 157 -3.00 2.02 1.90
C LEU A 157 -4.44 2.30 1.46
N ALA A 158 -5.43 1.98 2.30
CA ALA A 158 -6.84 2.26 2.03
C ALA A 158 -7.10 3.76 1.93
N LEU A 159 -6.54 4.59 2.82
CA LEU A 159 -6.61 6.05 2.75
C LEU A 159 -6.02 6.60 1.44
N GLU A 160 -4.87 6.08 0.99
CA GLU A 160 -4.28 6.47 -0.29
C GLU A 160 -5.22 6.15 -1.48
N ARG A 161 -5.88 4.98 -1.44
CA ARG A 161 -6.85 4.58 -2.49
C ARG A 161 -8.14 5.39 -2.42
N TRP A 162 -8.64 5.65 -1.22
CA TRP A 162 -9.79 6.50 -0.96
C TRP A 162 -9.56 7.90 -1.54
N SER A 163 -8.44 8.55 -1.21
CA SER A 163 -8.12 9.91 -1.70
C SER A 163 -8.07 9.97 -3.22
N LYS A 164 -7.50 8.94 -3.87
CA LYS A 164 -7.48 8.82 -5.33
C LYS A 164 -8.88 8.61 -5.91
N ALA A 165 -9.71 7.77 -5.29
CA ALA A 165 -11.07 7.53 -5.74
C ALA A 165 -11.95 8.78 -5.56
N TYR A 166 -11.84 9.47 -4.43
CA TYR A 166 -12.56 10.71 -4.15
C TYR A 166 -12.15 11.85 -5.11
N ALA A 167 -10.86 12.00 -5.42
CA ALA A 167 -10.41 12.96 -6.44
C ALA A 167 -11.03 12.67 -7.82
N ARG A 168 -11.15 11.39 -8.22
CA ARG A 168 -11.84 11.01 -9.46
C ARG A 168 -13.35 11.22 -9.37
N HIS A 169 -13.95 11.05 -8.20
CA HIS A 169 -15.35 11.34 -7.97
C HIS A 169 -15.63 12.83 -8.21
N ARG A 170 -14.84 13.73 -7.59
CA ARG A 170 -14.97 15.18 -7.80
C ARG A 170 -14.86 15.55 -9.28
N GLN A 171 -13.91 14.95 -10.00
CA GLN A 171 -13.76 15.17 -11.44
C GLN A 171 -14.96 14.65 -12.25
N ALA A 172 -15.48 13.48 -11.92
CA ALA A 172 -16.63 12.86 -12.61
C ALA A 172 -17.93 13.63 -12.38
N VAL A 173 -18.18 14.11 -11.16
CA VAL A 173 -19.37 14.91 -10.83
C VAL A 173 -19.34 16.27 -11.55
N ARG A 174 -18.16 16.89 -11.65
CA ARG A 174 -17.98 18.17 -12.36
C ARG A 174 -18.12 18.03 -13.88
N ASN A 175 -17.40 17.09 -14.49
CA ASN A 175 -17.30 17.01 -15.96
C ASN A 175 -18.41 16.15 -16.58
N ARG A 176 -19.03 15.27 -15.79
CA ARG A 176 -20.11 14.34 -16.17
C ARG A 176 -19.84 13.46 -17.40
N SER A 177 -18.58 13.36 -17.84
CA SER A 177 -18.20 12.62 -19.05
C SER A 177 -18.05 11.12 -18.80
N LYS A 178 -18.31 10.32 -19.84
CA LYS A 178 -18.12 8.86 -19.84
C LYS A 178 -16.71 8.47 -19.38
N VAL A 179 -15.69 9.18 -19.88
CA VAL A 179 -14.29 8.98 -19.52
C VAL A 179 -14.03 9.27 -18.03
N ALA A 180 -14.64 10.31 -17.48
CA ALA A 180 -14.46 10.65 -16.06
C ALA A 180 -15.09 9.58 -15.14
N PHE A 181 -16.30 9.11 -15.45
CA PHE A 181 -16.94 8.01 -14.72
C PHE A 181 -16.19 6.68 -14.87
N HIS A 182 -15.62 6.39 -16.03
CA HIS A 182 -14.77 5.21 -16.21
C HIS A 182 -13.50 5.27 -15.34
N ARG A 183 -12.83 6.43 -15.26
CA ARG A 183 -11.67 6.63 -14.37
C ARG A 183 -12.05 6.49 -12.90
N LEU A 184 -13.20 7.01 -12.51
CA LEU A 184 -13.76 6.83 -11.17
C LEU A 184 -14.03 5.36 -10.86
N ARG A 185 -14.67 4.62 -11.77
CA ARG A 185 -14.91 3.17 -11.63
C ARG A 185 -13.62 2.41 -11.32
N ILE A 186 -12.55 2.68 -12.09
CA ILE A 186 -11.24 2.04 -11.87
C ILE A 186 -10.67 2.39 -10.49
N ALA A 187 -10.78 3.65 -10.07
CA ALA A 187 -10.27 4.09 -8.77
C ALA A 187 -11.07 3.49 -7.61
N LEU A 188 -12.40 3.47 -7.70
CA LEU A 188 -13.28 2.89 -6.69
C LEU A 188 -13.05 1.37 -6.56
N LYS A 189 -12.90 0.67 -7.69
CA LYS A 189 -12.54 -0.75 -7.71
C LYS A 189 -11.24 -1.03 -6.96
N ARG A 190 -10.21 -0.19 -7.15
CA ARG A 190 -8.94 -0.32 -6.42
C ARG A 190 -9.10 -0.05 -4.92
N PHE A 191 -9.96 0.90 -4.54
CA PHE A 191 -10.28 1.16 -3.14
C PHE A 191 -11.01 -0.02 -2.50
N ARG A 192 -12.10 -0.49 -3.12
CA ARG A 192 -12.83 -1.69 -2.69
C ARG A 192 -11.88 -2.88 -2.49
N TYR A 193 -11.06 -3.20 -3.48
CA TYR A 193 -10.18 -4.36 -3.37
C TYR A 193 -9.08 -4.18 -2.32
N THR A 194 -8.71 -2.95 -1.96
CA THR A 194 -7.81 -2.74 -0.82
C THR A 194 -8.55 -3.06 0.49
N VAL A 195 -9.74 -2.52 0.69
CA VAL A 195 -10.56 -2.79 1.89
C VAL A 195 -10.84 -4.29 2.02
N GLU A 196 -11.33 -4.91 0.95
CA GLU A 196 -11.75 -6.31 0.93
C GLU A 196 -10.62 -7.31 1.14
N ASN A 197 -9.41 -6.99 0.71
CA ASN A 197 -8.27 -7.92 0.81
C ASN A 197 -7.44 -7.72 2.08
N PHE A 198 -7.43 -6.51 2.64
CA PHE A 198 -6.49 -6.14 3.70
C PHE A 198 -7.16 -5.65 4.98
N LEU A 199 -8.43 -5.25 4.92
CA LEU A 199 -9.17 -4.72 6.06
C LEU A 199 -10.49 -5.52 6.24
N PRO A 200 -10.44 -6.82 6.57
CA PRO A 200 -11.64 -7.66 6.65
C PRO A 200 -12.70 -7.11 7.63
N ARG A 201 -12.30 -6.44 8.73
CA ARG A 201 -13.27 -5.78 9.63
C ARG A 201 -14.02 -4.65 8.92
N ARG A 202 -13.29 -3.76 8.22
CA ARG A 202 -13.90 -2.70 7.41
C ARG A 202 -14.68 -3.25 6.21
N HIS A 203 -14.27 -4.39 5.67
CA HIS A 203 -15.01 -5.05 4.60
C HIS A 203 -16.37 -5.56 5.07
N ALA A 204 -16.48 -6.07 6.30
CA ALA A 204 -17.77 -6.46 6.86
C ALA A 204 -18.74 -5.26 6.94
N GLU A 205 -18.24 -4.07 7.29
CA GLU A 205 -19.02 -2.84 7.36
C GLU A 205 -19.33 -2.25 5.97
N TRP A 206 -18.33 -2.12 5.10
CA TRP A 206 -18.45 -1.32 3.86
C TRP A 206 -18.64 -2.16 2.60
N GLY A 207 -18.44 -3.48 2.68
CA GLY A 207 -18.34 -4.38 1.54
C GLY A 207 -19.57 -4.35 0.63
N GLY A 208 -20.76 -4.35 1.23
CA GLY A 208 -22.03 -4.26 0.50
C GLY A 208 -22.14 -2.97 -0.31
N GLU A 209 -21.87 -1.84 0.34
CA GLU A 209 -21.94 -0.51 -0.30
C GLU A 209 -20.87 -0.32 -1.38
N LEU A 210 -19.63 -0.72 -1.11
CA LEU A 210 -18.54 -0.68 -2.09
C LEU A 210 -18.83 -1.57 -3.30
N LYS A 211 -19.45 -2.74 -3.10
CA LYS A 211 -19.89 -3.62 -4.19
C LYS A 211 -21.01 -2.94 -4.99
N SER A 212 -22.06 -2.46 -4.33
CA SER A 212 -23.19 -1.76 -4.95
C SER A 212 -22.72 -0.61 -5.85
N LEU A 213 -21.83 0.25 -5.36
CA LEU A 213 -21.30 1.37 -6.13
C LEU A 213 -20.40 0.96 -7.29
N GLN A 214 -19.60 -0.09 -7.12
CA GLN A 214 -18.80 -0.65 -8.21
C GLN A 214 -19.70 -1.21 -9.32
N ASP A 215 -20.79 -1.87 -8.95
CA ASP A 215 -21.73 -2.48 -9.89
C ASP A 215 -22.49 -1.38 -10.66
N LEU A 216 -23.00 -0.35 -9.98
CA LEU A 216 -23.61 0.83 -10.62
C LEU A 216 -22.68 1.47 -11.68
N LEU A 217 -21.42 1.75 -11.31
CA LEU A 217 -20.43 2.33 -12.23
C LEU A 217 -19.99 1.34 -13.32
N GLY A 218 -20.04 0.04 -13.04
CA GLY A 218 -19.78 -1.04 -13.99
C GLY A 218 -20.84 -1.08 -15.07
N GLU A 219 -22.09 -1.19 -14.67
CA GLU A 219 -23.24 -1.22 -15.57
C GLU A 219 -23.33 0.05 -16.43
N MET A 220 -23.08 1.23 -15.84
CA MET A 220 -22.98 2.48 -16.63
C MET A 220 -21.91 2.40 -17.72
N HIS A 221 -20.76 1.79 -17.43
CA HIS A 221 -19.69 1.62 -18.41
C HIS A 221 -20.07 0.59 -19.47
N ASP A 222 -20.72 -0.51 -19.09
CA ASP A 222 -21.16 -1.55 -20.02
C ASP A 222 -22.20 -0.99 -21.01
N LEU A 223 -23.14 -0.18 -20.52
CA LEU A 223 -24.11 0.58 -21.33
C LEU A 223 -23.41 1.59 -22.28
N ASP A 224 -22.38 2.30 -21.80
CA ASP A 224 -21.59 3.21 -22.63
C ASP A 224 -20.86 2.48 -23.77
N VAL A 225 -20.37 1.25 -23.51
CA VAL A 225 -19.73 0.39 -24.52
C VAL A 225 -20.75 -0.18 -25.50
N LEU A 226 -21.91 -0.63 -25.02
CA LEU A 226 -23.01 -1.11 -25.87
C LEU A 226 -23.44 -0.03 -26.88
N TRP A 227 -23.67 1.19 -26.41
CA TRP A 227 -23.99 2.32 -27.30
C TRP A 227 -22.89 2.59 -28.33
N GLY A 228 -21.62 2.54 -27.92
CA GLY A 228 -20.50 2.71 -28.85
C GLY A 228 -20.40 1.61 -29.90
N THR A 229 -20.88 0.39 -29.61
CA THR A 229 -21.00 -0.68 -30.61
C THR A 229 -22.18 -0.43 -31.55
N LEU A 230 -23.35 -0.09 -31.01
CA LEU A 230 -24.55 0.24 -31.79
C LEU A 230 -24.30 1.34 -32.83
N VAL A 231 -23.64 2.44 -32.43
CA VAL A 231 -23.32 3.55 -33.34
C VAL A 231 -22.42 3.12 -34.51
N ARG A 232 -21.53 2.15 -34.30
CA ARG A 232 -20.66 1.62 -35.35
C ARG A 232 -21.40 0.71 -36.33
N LEU A 233 -22.45 0.05 -35.88
CA LEU A 233 -23.25 -0.89 -36.68
C LEU A 233 -24.37 -0.20 -37.45
N GLY A 234 -24.94 0.85 -36.87
CA GLY A 234 -26.12 1.51 -37.40
C GLY A 234 -25.84 2.42 -38.60
N ARG A 235 -25.00 2.07 -39.57
CA ARG A 235 -25.01 2.74 -40.89
C ARG A 235 -26.10 2.17 -41.81
N ASP A 236 -26.49 0.91 -41.58
CA ASP A 236 -27.39 0.14 -42.46
C ASP A 236 -28.77 -0.16 -41.82
N VAL A 237 -29.09 0.48 -40.68
CA VAL A 237 -30.31 0.20 -39.87
C VAL A 237 -31.17 1.44 -39.71
N GLY A 238 -32.49 1.27 -39.54
CA GLY A 238 -33.48 2.35 -39.44
C GLY A 238 -33.23 3.33 -38.28
N GLU A 239 -33.45 4.62 -38.53
CA GLU A 239 -33.23 5.70 -37.56
C GLU A 239 -34.10 5.55 -36.29
N GLN A 240 -35.30 5.02 -36.44
CA GLN A 240 -36.24 4.77 -35.35
C GLN A 240 -35.72 3.73 -34.34
N GLU A 241 -35.14 2.62 -34.80
CA GLU A 241 -34.57 1.59 -33.92
C GLU A 241 -33.36 2.14 -33.14
N ARG A 242 -32.49 2.92 -33.80
CA ARG A 242 -31.36 3.58 -33.14
C ARG A 242 -31.85 4.56 -32.06
N ALA A 243 -32.90 5.32 -32.34
CA ALA A 243 -33.49 6.25 -31.38
C ALA A 243 -34.08 5.52 -30.16
N ARG A 244 -34.76 4.38 -30.37
CA ARG A 244 -35.25 3.52 -29.29
C ARG A 244 -34.12 3.02 -28.40
N TRP A 245 -33.11 2.38 -28.99
CA TRP A 245 -31.95 1.87 -28.25
C TRP A 245 -31.24 2.98 -27.46
N ARG A 246 -31.10 4.17 -28.06
CA ARG A 246 -30.54 5.34 -27.37
C ARG A 246 -31.35 5.71 -26.14
N LYS A 247 -32.67 5.83 -26.28
CA LYS A 247 -33.59 6.18 -25.20
C LYS A 247 -33.51 5.18 -24.04
N GLU A 248 -33.56 3.89 -24.34
CA GLU A 248 -33.47 2.83 -23.32
C GLU A 248 -32.13 2.81 -22.59
N ILE A 249 -31.02 2.91 -23.34
CA ILE A 249 -29.67 2.96 -22.75
C ILE A 249 -29.50 4.20 -21.87
N ASP A 250 -29.94 5.37 -22.36
CA ASP A 250 -29.85 6.62 -21.60
C ASP A 250 -30.70 6.57 -20.33
N LEU A 251 -31.92 6.00 -20.40
CA LEU A 251 -32.79 5.78 -19.24
C LEU A 251 -32.10 4.92 -18.18
N HIS A 252 -31.62 3.73 -18.55
CA HIS A 252 -30.95 2.84 -17.61
C HIS A 252 -29.69 3.46 -17.02
N ARG A 253 -28.90 4.15 -17.85
CA ARG A 253 -27.69 4.84 -17.41
C ARG A 253 -28.01 5.97 -16.42
N GLN A 254 -29.06 6.75 -16.67
CA GLN A 254 -29.51 7.82 -15.77
C GLN A 254 -29.98 7.26 -14.42
N GLN A 255 -30.77 6.18 -14.40
CA GLN A 255 -31.20 5.52 -13.16
C GLN A 255 -30.02 5.12 -12.28
N ARG A 256 -28.96 4.57 -12.88
CA ARG A 256 -27.75 4.13 -12.16
C ARG A 256 -26.92 5.30 -11.65
N LEU A 257 -26.81 6.35 -12.46
CA LEU A 257 -26.17 7.59 -12.05
C LEU A 257 -26.90 8.24 -10.87
N GLU A 258 -28.23 8.22 -10.87
CA GLU A 258 -29.02 8.80 -9.78
C GLU A 258 -28.85 8.02 -8.48
N ARG A 259 -28.93 6.68 -8.53
CA ARG A 259 -28.62 5.81 -7.37
C ARG A 259 -27.20 6.03 -6.84
N TYR A 260 -26.22 6.22 -7.74
CA TYR A 260 -24.86 6.56 -7.35
C TYR A 260 -24.81 7.92 -6.64
N ARG A 261 -25.49 8.94 -7.16
CA ARG A 261 -25.52 10.28 -6.58
C ARG A 261 -26.18 10.32 -5.21
N GLN A 262 -27.28 9.60 -5.02
CA GLN A 262 -28.00 9.51 -3.75
C GLN A 262 -27.07 9.06 -2.60
N LYS A 263 -26.15 8.12 -2.88
CA LYS A 263 -25.20 7.60 -1.89
C LYS A 263 -23.94 8.46 -1.73
N MET A 264 -23.54 9.19 -2.77
CA MET A 264 -22.19 9.78 -2.87
C MET A 264 -22.16 11.31 -2.86
N LEU A 265 -23.31 11.99 -2.92
CA LEU A 265 -23.39 13.45 -2.84
C LEU A 265 -23.90 13.93 -1.47
N GLY A 266 -23.56 15.16 -1.12
CA GLY A 266 -23.99 15.80 0.13
C GLY A 266 -23.08 15.54 1.33
N ARG A 267 -23.46 16.14 2.47
CA ARG A 267 -22.69 16.10 3.72
C ARG A 267 -22.75 14.73 4.42
N LYS A 268 -23.79 13.94 4.16
CA LYS A 268 -23.99 12.58 4.71
C LYS A 268 -23.58 11.47 3.72
N SER A 269 -22.76 11.79 2.72
CA SER A 269 -22.34 10.79 1.74
C SER A 269 -21.37 9.77 2.35
N LEU A 270 -21.34 8.56 1.76
CA LEU A 270 -20.44 7.48 2.18
C LEU A 270 -18.96 7.88 2.12
N TRP A 271 -18.59 8.87 1.29
CA TRP A 271 -17.23 9.38 1.25
C TRP A 271 -16.77 9.91 2.61
N TRP A 272 -17.63 10.62 3.33
CA TRP A 272 -17.31 11.21 4.63
C TRP A 272 -17.29 10.18 5.74
N GLU A 273 -18.23 9.23 5.70
CA GLU A 273 -18.25 8.09 6.62
C GLU A 273 -16.94 7.29 6.53
N TRP A 274 -16.54 6.88 5.32
CA TRP A 274 -15.28 6.15 5.13
C TRP A 274 -14.06 7.01 5.47
N ARG A 275 -14.10 8.32 5.18
CA ARG A 275 -13.00 9.22 5.52
C ARG A 275 -12.81 9.31 7.03
N ALA A 276 -13.90 9.42 7.78
CA ALA A 276 -13.91 9.54 9.24
C ALA A 276 -13.32 8.30 9.91
N ALA A 277 -13.60 7.12 9.36
CA ALA A 277 -13.14 5.85 9.90
C ALA A 277 -11.68 5.49 9.54
N LEU A 278 -11.07 6.16 8.56
CA LEU A 278 -9.66 5.99 8.18
C LEU A 278 -8.74 6.93 8.99
N PRO A 279 -7.43 6.63 9.10
CA PRO A 279 -6.50 7.40 9.94
C PRO A 279 -6.52 8.92 9.72
N GLN A 280 -6.44 9.66 10.83
CA GLN A 280 -6.46 11.13 10.94
C GLN A 280 -5.61 11.59 12.12
N GLY A 281 -5.11 12.83 12.08
CA GLY A 281 -4.31 13.41 13.17
C GLY A 281 -3.16 12.50 13.58
N GLU A 282 -3.00 12.29 14.90
CA GLU A 282 -1.96 11.43 15.47
C GLU A 282 -2.01 9.99 14.97
N ARG A 283 -3.21 9.42 14.75
CA ARG A 283 -3.34 8.06 14.16
C ARG A 283 -2.76 7.98 12.76
N LEU A 284 -2.83 9.06 11.98
CA LEU A 284 -2.23 9.10 10.64
C LEU A 284 -0.71 9.10 10.72
N GLU A 285 -0.14 9.85 11.66
CA GLU A 285 1.30 9.91 11.88
C GLU A 285 1.84 8.55 12.35
N SER A 286 1.20 7.95 13.36
CA SER A 286 1.53 6.61 13.85
C SER A 286 1.42 5.56 12.75
N ALA A 287 0.34 5.54 11.97
CA ALA A 287 0.19 4.61 10.84
C ALA A 287 1.28 4.81 9.77
N GLY A 288 1.74 6.05 9.58
CA GLY A 288 2.85 6.38 8.69
C GLY A 288 4.18 5.79 9.17
N ILE A 289 4.46 5.88 10.47
CA ILE A 289 5.63 5.25 11.10
C ILE A 289 5.55 3.73 11.01
N ASP A 290 4.40 3.13 11.35
CA ASP A 290 4.19 1.68 11.24
C ASP A 290 4.45 1.18 9.82
N TRP A 291 4.01 1.96 8.82
CA TRP A 291 4.26 1.65 7.43
C TRP A 291 5.76 1.69 7.07
N LEU A 292 6.49 2.70 7.54
CA LEU A 292 7.94 2.81 7.32
C LEU A 292 8.69 1.66 8.00
N GLY A 293 8.28 1.30 9.22
CA GLY A 293 8.81 0.17 9.95
C GLY A 293 8.57 -1.16 9.26
N ALA A 294 7.32 -1.42 8.83
CA ALA A 294 6.98 -2.60 8.06
C ALA A 294 7.75 -2.68 6.73
N TRP A 295 7.96 -1.56 6.04
CA TRP A 295 8.82 -1.52 4.85
C TRP A 295 10.27 -1.88 5.17
N ALA A 296 10.82 -1.29 6.24
CA ALA A 296 12.19 -1.55 6.68
C ALA A 296 12.40 -3.02 7.06
N SER A 297 11.44 -3.65 7.73
CA SER A 297 11.55 -5.06 8.17
C SER A 297 11.58 -6.09 7.04
N TYR A 298 11.26 -5.71 5.79
CA TYR A 298 11.46 -6.58 4.62
C TYR A 298 12.87 -6.48 4.04
N LEU A 299 13.64 -5.46 4.43
CA LEU A 299 14.96 -5.13 3.88
C LEU A 299 16.08 -5.28 4.92
N ASP A 300 15.79 -5.00 6.18
CA ASP A 300 16.75 -5.11 7.26
C ASP A 300 16.80 -6.56 7.78
N PRO A 301 17.93 -7.28 7.67
CA PRO A 301 18.08 -8.62 8.21
C PRO A 301 18.05 -8.65 9.75
N ASP A 302 18.32 -7.53 10.43
CA ASP A 302 18.26 -7.39 11.89
C ASP A 302 17.37 -6.21 12.30
N TYR A 303 16.12 -6.27 11.86
CA TYR A 303 15.14 -5.25 12.20
C TYR A 303 14.92 -5.02 13.73
N PRO A 304 15.02 -6.04 14.62
CA PRO A 304 14.98 -5.81 16.06
C PRO A 304 16.01 -4.81 16.57
N HIS A 305 17.23 -4.80 16.01
CA HIS A 305 18.23 -3.76 16.30
C HIS A 305 17.71 -2.36 15.91
N ALA A 306 17.19 -2.18 14.70
CA ALA A 306 16.64 -0.90 14.26
C ALA A 306 15.49 -0.40 15.15
N GLN A 307 14.63 -1.29 15.64
CA GLN A 307 13.57 -0.94 16.60
C GLN A 307 14.14 -0.47 17.94
N ARG A 308 15.19 -1.13 18.45
CA ARG A 308 15.88 -0.70 19.67
C ARG A 308 16.54 0.65 19.51
N VAL A 309 17.30 0.85 18.43
CA VAL A 309 17.94 2.14 18.12
C VAL A 309 16.91 3.26 17.99
N ALA A 310 15.77 3.00 17.34
CA ALA A 310 14.68 3.98 17.25
C ALA A 310 14.13 4.39 18.63
N ARG A 311 13.91 3.40 19.52
CA ARG A 311 13.45 3.66 20.88
C ARG A 311 14.44 4.50 21.69
N LEU A 312 15.72 4.14 21.67
CA LEU A 312 16.79 4.87 22.35
C LEU A 312 16.95 6.30 21.78
N ALA A 313 16.90 6.45 20.46
CA ALA A 313 16.96 7.75 19.79
C ALA A 313 15.81 8.67 20.20
N LEU A 314 14.60 8.12 20.36
CA LEU A 314 13.45 8.89 20.84
C LEU A 314 13.58 9.27 22.32
N GLN A 315 14.07 8.38 23.19
CA GLN A 315 14.34 8.71 24.59
C GLN A 315 15.37 9.86 24.72
N LEU A 316 16.42 9.85 23.88
CA LEU A 316 17.38 10.94 23.82
C LEU A 316 16.71 12.24 23.35
N TYR A 317 15.95 12.21 22.25
CA TYR A 317 15.29 13.39 21.71
C TYR A 317 14.29 14.00 22.71
N ASP A 318 13.44 13.16 23.30
CA ASP A 318 12.41 13.58 24.24
C ASP A 318 13.04 14.07 25.56
N GLY A 319 14.12 13.43 26.01
CA GLY A 319 14.89 13.87 27.17
C GLY A 319 15.58 15.22 26.96
N LEU A 320 16.19 15.45 25.79
CA LEU A 320 16.75 16.77 25.46
C LEU A 320 15.65 17.85 25.46
N ALA A 321 14.51 17.56 24.85
CA ALA A 321 13.37 18.48 24.80
C ALA A 321 12.81 18.82 26.18
N ALA A 322 12.55 17.81 27.00
CA ALA A 322 11.95 17.94 28.33
C ALA A 322 12.84 18.72 29.29
N ASN A 323 14.16 18.62 29.14
CA ASN A 323 15.10 19.40 29.94
C ASN A 323 15.27 20.85 29.44
N GLY A 324 14.57 21.29 28.39
CA GLY A 324 14.68 22.66 27.90
C GLY A 324 15.96 22.93 27.10
N LEU A 325 16.62 21.90 26.57
CA LEU A 325 17.73 22.06 25.64
C LEU A 325 17.16 22.43 24.28
N ALA A 326 17.02 23.73 24.01
CA ALA A 326 16.56 24.26 22.72
C ALA A 326 17.66 24.14 21.65
N CYS A 327 17.95 22.91 21.23
CA CYS A 327 18.93 22.66 20.18
C CYS A 327 18.41 23.18 18.83
N PRO A 328 19.24 23.86 18.03
CA PRO A 328 18.87 24.25 16.67
C PRO A 328 18.38 23.05 15.86
N GLY A 329 17.19 23.15 15.27
CA GLY A 329 16.60 22.10 14.44
C GLY A 329 15.58 21.18 15.14
N MET A 330 15.29 21.39 16.43
CA MET A 330 14.12 20.78 17.08
C MET A 330 12.81 21.41 16.60
N ASP A 331 11.82 20.58 16.26
CA ASP A 331 10.43 20.99 16.07
C ASP A 331 9.51 19.75 16.15
N VAL A 332 8.20 19.97 15.95
CA VAL A 332 7.16 18.93 15.97
C VAL A 332 7.44 17.77 15.00
N ARG A 333 8.09 18.03 13.85
CA ARG A 333 8.35 17.02 12.82
C ARG A 333 9.72 16.36 12.96
N ALA A 334 10.68 16.98 13.65
CA ALA A 334 12.03 16.47 13.85
C ALA A 334 12.00 15.12 14.58
N ARG A 335 11.15 14.99 15.61
CA ARG A 335 10.93 13.72 16.32
C ARG A 335 10.46 12.60 15.38
N ALA A 336 9.49 12.87 14.52
CA ALA A 336 8.98 11.90 13.55
C ALA A 336 10.05 11.53 12.51
N ILE A 337 10.78 12.51 11.98
CA ILE A 337 11.88 12.30 11.02
C ILE A 337 12.98 11.42 11.64
N LEU A 338 13.33 11.67 12.92
CA LEU A 338 14.29 10.84 13.66
C LEU A 338 13.80 9.40 13.79
N HIS A 339 12.54 9.21 14.20
CA HIS A 339 11.94 7.88 14.32
C HIS A 339 12.02 7.12 12.99
N ALA A 340 11.58 7.76 11.90
CA ALA A 340 11.65 7.20 10.56
C ALA A 340 13.09 6.86 10.15
N ALA A 341 14.03 7.78 10.36
CA ALA A 341 15.44 7.56 10.02
C ALA A 341 16.02 6.38 10.80
N ALA A 342 15.72 6.27 12.11
CA ALA A 342 16.20 5.20 12.96
C ALA A 342 15.63 3.84 12.58
N LEU A 343 14.34 3.74 12.27
CA LEU A 343 13.75 2.47 11.79
C LEU A 343 14.31 2.01 10.44
N MET A 344 14.82 2.93 9.62
CA MET A 344 15.26 2.65 8.26
C MET A 344 16.78 2.68 8.08
N HIS A 345 17.57 2.94 9.12
CA HIS A 345 19.00 3.26 8.94
C HIS A 345 19.82 2.12 8.31
N ASP A 346 19.38 0.88 8.51
CA ASP A 346 20.08 -0.34 8.07
C ASP A 346 19.40 -1.13 6.94
N VAL A 347 18.38 -0.56 6.30
CA VAL A 347 17.70 -1.19 5.14
C VAL A 347 18.63 -1.43 3.94
N GLY A 348 19.78 -0.74 3.89
CA GLY A 348 20.84 -0.98 2.90
C GLY A 348 21.55 -2.31 3.05
N ARG A 349 21.46 -2.99 4.20
CA ARG A 349 22.10 -4.29 4.45
C ARG A 349 21.54 -5.41 3.57
N ALA A 350 20.29 -5.32 3.13
CA ALA A 350 19.72 -6.25 2.13
C ALA A 350 20.52 -6.33 0.82
N LEU A 351 21.33 -5.32 0.49
CA LEU A 351 22.13 -5.31 -0.73
C LEU A 351 23.54 -5.92 -0.54
N ASN A 352 23.90 -6.38 0.67
CA ASN A 352 25.23 -6.91 1.02
C ASN A 352 26.40 -5.99 0.58
N GLU A 353 26.17 -4.68 0.53
CA GLU A 353 27.19 -3.71 0.16
C GLU A 353 28.05 -3.32 1.37
N LYS A 354 29.38 -3.21 1.19
CA LYS A 354 30.33 -2.73 2.23
C LYS A 354 29.96 -1.36 2.83
N LYS A 355 29.17 -0.54 2.11
CA LYS A 355 28.76 0.83 2.51
C LYS A 355 27.24 0.94 2.68
N HIS A 356 26.65 0.11 3.54
CA HIS A 356 25.20 0.03 3.71
C HIS A 356 24.53 1.37 4.08
N ALA A 357 25.16 2.27 4.85
CA ALA A 357 24.62 3.61 5.12
C ALA A 357 24.32 4.42 3.82
N LYS A 358 25.19 4.31 2.81
CA LYS A 358 24.97 4.95 1.49
C LYS A 358 23.87 4.22 0.71
N ALA A 359 23.74 2.91 0.86
CA ALA A 359 22.65 2.13 0.29
C ALA A 359 21.30 2.47 0.92
N SER A 360 21.20 2.53 2.25
CA SER A 360 20.00 2.96 2.99
C SER A 360 19.52 4.33 2.52
N TYR A 361 20.42 5.32 2.44
CA TYR A 361 20.12 6.63 1.86
C TYR A 361 19.50 6.54 0.45
N ARG A 362 20.06 5.71 -0.44
CA ARG A 362 19.56 5.56 -1.82
C ARG A 362 18.17 4.90 -1.86
N LEU A 363 17.90 3.95 -0.97
CA LEU A 363 16.62 3.26 -0.88
C LEU A 363 15.53 4.17 -0.31
N ILE A 364 15.79 4.80 0.85
CA ILE A 364 14.84 5.69 1.52
C ILE A 364 14.47 6.87 0.62
N ARG A 365 15.44 7.51 -0.04
CA ARG A 365 15.19 8.65 -0.93
C ARG A 365 14.28 8.32 -2.12
N LYS A 366 14.22 7.05 -2.54
CA LYS A 366 13.36 6.59 -3.65
C LYS A 366 11.95 6.22 -3.20
N LEU A 367 11.67 6.24 -1.89
CA LEU A 367 10.34 5.96 -1.37
C LEU A 367 9.34 6.98 -1.89
N THR A 368 8.20 6.48 -2.35
CA THR A 368 7.04 7.33 -2.60
C THR A 368 6.39 7.68 -1.26
N PRO A 369 6.26 8.97 -0.92
CA PRO A 369 5.66 9.37 0.35
C PRO A 369 4.23 8.86 0.50
N ARG A 370 3.88 8.54 1.75
CA ARG A 370 2.53 8.09 2.12
C ARG A 370 1.74 9.25 2.72
N PRO A 371 0.40 9.13 2.79
CA PRO A 371 -0.39 10.11 3.53
C PRO A 371 0.24 10.36 4.92
N GLY A 372 0.38 11.64 5.30
CA GLY A 372 1.09 12.04 6.53
C GLY A 372 2.58 12.33 6.38
N TRP A 373 3.18 12.04 5.22
CA TRP A 373 4.60 12.30 4.93
C TRP A 373 4.78 13.12 3.65
N THR A 374 5.64 14.13 3.70
CA THR A 374 6.04 14.90 2.52
C THR A 374 7.28 14.29 1.85
N PRO A 375 7.53 14.57 0.55
CA PRO A 375 8.78 14.19 -0.10
C PRO A 375 10.03 14.73 0.61
N GLU A 376 9.91 15.91 1.21
CA GLU A 376 10.99 16.58 1.93
C GLU A 376 11.32 15.86 3.24
N GLU A 377 10.33 15.45 4.01
CA GLU A 377 10.53 14.71 5.26
C GLU A 377 11.20 13.34 5.01
N ILE A 378 10.78 12.63 3.96
CA ILE A 378 11.43 11.39 3.54
C ILE A 378 12.88 11.64 3.10
N ARG A 379 13.14 12.77 2.41
CA ARG A 379 14.51 13.19 2.04
C ARG A 379 15.35 13.44 3.28
N LEU A 380 14.82 14.16 4.27
CA LEU A 380 15.52 14.44 5.53
C LEU A 380 15.81 13.15 6.30
N ALA A 381 14.82 12.25 6.44
CA ALA A 381 15.01 10.95 7.08
C ALA A 381 16.10 10.12 6.38
N ALA A 382 16.15 10.16 5.04
CA ALA A 382 17.21 9.51 4.27
C ALA A 382 18.60 10.09 4.58
N VAL A 383 18.72 11.42 4.68
CA VAL A 383 19.99 12.08 4.98
C VAL A 383 20.43 11.80 6.42
N VAL A 384 19.52 11.81 7.40
CA VAL A 384 19.82 11.43 8.78
C VAL A 384 20.30 9.98 8.84
N ALA A 385 19.57 9.04 8.22
CA ALA A 385 19.96 7.64 8.12
C ALA A 385 21.30 7.44 7.39
N ARG A 386 21.72 8.34 6.50
CA ARG A 386 23.03 8.26 5.83
C ARG A 386 24.19 8.44 6.81
N TYR A 387 24.01 9.29 7.83
CA TYR A 387 25.06 9.74 8.74
C TYR A 387 25.00 9.06 10.11
N HIS A 388 24.25 7.96 10.24
CA HIS A 388 24.11 7.19 11.48
C HIS A 388 25.43 6.55 11.96
N GLN A 389 26.44 6.44 11.10
CA GLN A 389 27.77 5.92 11.44
C GLN A 389 28.85 6.49 10.52
N ASN A 390 30.12 6.37 10.92
CA ASN A 390 31.31 6.73 10.15
C ASN A 390 31.34 8.24 9.78
N ASP A 391 30.88 8.62 8.59
CA ASP A 391 30.97 9.97 8.05
C ASP A 391 30.10 10.97 8.84
N LEU A 392 30.60 12.19 9.07
CA LEU A 392 29.82 13.32 9.56
C LEU A 392 29.12 14.07 8.40
N PRO A 393 28.02 14.80 8.66
CA PRO A 393 27.44 15.73 7.69
C PRO A 393 28.41 16.89 7.43
N LEU A 394 28.97 16.95 6.22
CA LEU A 394 29.97 17.94 5.83
C LEU A 394 29.50 18.73 4.59
N PRO A 395 29.86 20.03 4.45
CA PRO A 395 29.46 20.86 3.30
C PRO A 395 29.88 20.32 1.93
N LYS A 396 30.96 19.53 1.86
CA LYS A 396 31.39 18.86 0.61
C LYS A 396 30.46 17.72 0.17
N HIS A 397 29.61 17.21 1.07
CA HIS A 397 28.69 16.11 0.76
C HIS A 397 27.42 16.65 0.10
N LYS A 398 27.24 16.42 -1.21
CA LYS A 398 26.08 16.89 -2.00
C LYS A 398 24.71 16.65 -1.34
N ALA A 399 24.53 15.50 -0.67
CA ALA A 399 23.28 15.16 0.02
C ALA A 399 22.95 16.11 1.19
N TYR A 400 23.98 16.65 1.84
CA TYR A 400 23.88 17.62 2.94
C TYR A 400 23.92 19.06 2.41
N ALA A 401 24.81 19.36 1.48
CA ALA A 401 24.99 20.70 0.90
C ALA A 401 23.75 21.26 0.20
N SER A 402 22.87 20.38 -0.30
CA SER A 402 21.62 20.75 -0.98
C SER A 402 20.45 21.02 -0.02
N LEU A 403 20.71 21.01 1.30
CA LEU A 403 19.74 21.33 2.33
C LEU A 403 19.84 22.83 2.69
N SER A 404 18.70 23.44 3.04
CA SER A 404 18.69 24.79 3.63
C SER A 404 19.40 24.81 5.00
N SER A 405 19.81 25.98 5.48
CA SER A 405 20.50 26.10 6.78
C SER A 405 19.71 25.46 7.94
N ALA A 406 18.41 25.72 8.02
CA ALA A 406 17.54 25.10 9.03
C ALA A 406 17.45 23.56 8.89
N GLN A 407 17.43 23.04 7.66
CA GLN A 407 17.47 21.60 7.41
C GLN A 407 18.83 21.00 7.77
N GLN A 408 19.93 21.72 7.54
CA GLN A 408 21.28 21.31 7.89
C GLN A 408 21.44 21.16 9.40
N GLN A 409 21.04 22.18 10.17
CA GLN A 409 21.02 22.15 11.64
C GLN A 409 20.21 20.96 12.17
N ARG A 410 19.01 20.75 11.61
CA ARG A 410 18.18 19.58 11.96
C ARG A 410 18.89 18.26 11.66
N VAL A 411 19.51 18.11 10.50
CA VAL A 411 20.24 16.89 10.16
C VAL A 411 21.41 16.65 11.11
N GLN A 412 22.15 17.69 11.49
CA GLN A 412 23.22 17.57 12.47
C GLN A 412 22.71 17.07 13.82
N LEU A 413 21.63 17.68 14.35
CA LEU A 413 21.00 17.25 15.59
C LEU A 413 20.55 15.79 15.53
N LEU A 414 19.72 15.46 14.54
CA LEU A 414 19.10 14.14 14.43
C LEU A 414 20.14 13.04 14.13
N ALA A 415 21.16 13.34 13.33
CA ALA A 415 22.25 12.40 13.09
C ALA A 415 23.11 12.22 14.35
N GLY A 416 23.35 13.28 15.14
CA GLY A 416 24.07 13.19 16.42
C GLY A 416 23.35 12.25 17.39
N ILE A 417 22.04 12.44 17.55
CA ILE A 417 21.20 11.56 18.38
C ILE A 417 21.23 10.11 17.87
N LEU A 418 21.01 9.92 16.56
CA LEU A 418 20.96 8.59 15.96
C LEU A 418 22.30 7.86 16.08
N ARG A 419 23.44 8.54 15.91
CA ARG A 419 24.78 7.94 16.07
C ARG A 419 24.99 7.42 17.49
N LEU A 420 24.61 8.21 18.48
CA LEU A 420 24.75 7.83 19.88
C LEU A 420 23.85 6.65 20.23
N ALA A 421 22.57 6.71 19.83
CA ALA A 421 21.61 5.62 20.01
C ALA A 421 22.06 4.31 19.33
N ASN A 422 22.58 4.40 18.11
CA ASN A 422 23.13 3.27 17.37
C ASN A 422 24.33 2.63 18.08
N THR A 423 25.19 3.46 18.65
CA THR A 423 26.38 2.99 19.38
C THR A 423 26.00 2.29 20.69
N LEU A 424 24.94 2.75 21.37
CA LEU A 424 24.44 2.13 22.60
C LEU A 424 23.89 0.71 22.40
N ASP A 425 23.50 0.33 21.17
CA ASP A 425 23.14 -1.05 20.80
C ASP A 425 24.21 -1.71 19.88
N PHE A 426 25.47 -1.25 19.93
CA PHE A 426 26.54 -1.73 19.04
C PHE A 426 26.78 -3.24 19.10
N GLY A 427 26.61 -3.87 20.27
CA GLY A 427 26.76 -5.32 20.43
C GLY A 427 25.53 -6.12 19.99
N HIS A 428 24.41 -5.46 19.67
CA HIS A 428 23.11 -6.08 19.38
C HIS A 428 22.59 -6.97 20.53
N THR A 429 23.18 -6.82 21.73
CA THR A 429 22.90 -7.59 22.95
C THR A 429 21.75 -7.01 23.77
N SER A 430 21.23 -5.82 23.41
CA SER A 430 20.18 -5.12 24.18
C SER A 430 20.56 -4.81 25.62
N CYS A 431 21.86 -4.69 25.95
CA CYS A 431 22.31 -4.42 27.31
C CYS A 431 21.74 -3.09 27.84
N VAL A 432 21.77 -2.06 26.99
CA VAL A 432 21.20 -0.75 27.32
C VAL A 432 19.68 -0.79 27.16
N ARG A 433 18.99 -0.76 28.30
CA ARG A 433 17.53 -0.94 28.35
C ARG A 433 16.78 0.38 28.33
N GLU A 434 17.21 1.40 29.07
CA GLU A 434 16.53 2.69 29.12
C GLU A 434 17.54 3.84 29.22
N LEU A 435 17.19 4.99 28.66
CA LEU A 435 17.96 6.22 28.75
C LEU A 435 17.15 7.30 29.47
N ARG A 436 17.82 8.02 30.38
CA ARG A 436 17.33 9.27 30.96
C ARG A 436 18.32 10.38 30.69
N VAL A 437 17.82 11.53 30.28
CA VAL A 437 18.64 12.72 30.04
C VAL A 437 18.46 13.65 31.23
N GLU A 438 19.57 14.06 31.81
CA GLU A 438 19.67 14.98 32.94
C GLU A 438 20.54 16.17 32.53
N GLN A 439 20.25 17.35 33.09
CA GLN A 439 21.16 18.49 33.02
C GLN A 439 21.99 18.58 34.29
N GLU A 440 23.31 18.67 34.11
CA GLU A 440 24.25 19.07 35.14
C GLU A 440 24.88 20.43 34.75
N PRO A 441 25.43 21.20 35.70
CA PRO A 441 26.09 22.46 35.40
C PRO A 441 27.16 22.28 34.30
N GLY A 442 26.91 22.88 33.13
CA GLY A 442 27.82 22.83 31.99
C GLY A 442 27.86 21.52 31.20
N ALA A 443 26.96 20.55 31.44
CA ALA A 443 26.97 19.29 30.72
C ALA A 443 25.56 18.66 30.57
N VAL A 444 25.41 17.82 29.55
CA VAL A 444 24.26 16.93 29.39
C VAL A 444 24.68 15.53 29.85
N VAL A 445 23.97 14.96 30.82
CA VAL A 445 24.25 13.62 31.33
C VAL A 445 23.18 12.65 30.84
N ILE A 446 23.61 11.56 30.22
CA ILE A 446 22.76 10.47 29.75
C ILE A 446 22.98 9.29 30.69
N ARG A 447 21.99 9.01 31.53
CA ARG A 447 21.93 7.82 32.38
C ARG A 447 21.44 6.64 31.55
N ALA A 448 22.27 5.62 31.39
CA ALA A 448 21.96 4.43 30.62
C ALA A 448 21.82 3.21 31.53
N GLU A 449 20.61 2.62 31.58
CA GLU A 449 20.35 1.41 32.35
C GLU A 449 21.00 0.20 31.67
N GLY A 450 21.82 -0.55 32.40
CA GLY A 450 22.54 -1.72 31.89
C GLY A 450 23.82 -1.39 31.11
N TYR A 451 24.23 -0.12 31.10
CA TYR A 451 25.54 0.31 30.60
C TYR A 451 26.63 0.06 31.66
N THR A 452 27.72 -0.58 31.24
CA THR A 452 28.99 -0.67 31.97
C THR A 452 30.10 0.02 31.15
N GLU A 453 31.05 0.66 31.83
CA GLU A 453 32.19 1.37 31.19
C GLU A 453 33.26 0.38 30.67
N GLU A 454 32.83 -0.62 29.91
CA GLU A 454 33.72 -1.64 29.33
C GLU A 454 34.13 -1.30 27.89
N GLU A 455 35.36 -1.64 27.53
CA GLU A 455 35.83 -1.60 26.14
C GLU A 455 35.22 -2.77 25.35
N PRO A 456 34.89 -2.61 24.05
CA PRO A 456 35.17 -1.47 23.17
C PRO A 456 34.05 -0.40 23.13
N LEU A 457 33.04 -0.51 23.98
CA LEU A 457 31.84 0.33 23.91
C LEU A 457 32.15 1.77 24.35
N ALA A 458 32.93 1.95 25.42
CA ALA A 458 33.34 3.27 25.92
C ALA A 458 34.06 4.10 24.85
N SER A 459 35.08 3.55 24.20
CA SER A 459 35.81 4.23 23.12
C SER A 459 34.92 4.61 21.92
N ARG A 460 33.95 3.75 21.56
CA ARG A 460 33.00 4.05 20.47
C ARG A 460 32.03 5.15 20.86
N LEU A 461 31.54 5.14 22.10
CA LEU A 461 30.66 6.18 22.62
C LEU A 461 31.33 7.55 22.59
N ALA A 462 32.60 7.63 23.00
CA ALA A 462 33.40 8.85 22.94
C ALA A 462 33.48 9.44 21.52
N ALA A 463 33.64 8.60 20.50
CA ALA A 463 33.62 9.06 19.11
C ALA A 463 32.20 9.45 18.61
N SER A 464 31.17 8.73 19.07
CA SER A 464 29.80 8.92 18.58
C SER A 464 29.11 10.19 19.12
N ARG A 465 29.46 10.63 20.33
CA ARG A 465 28.84 11.80 20.99
C ARG A 465 29.24 13.15 20.39
N HIS A 466 30.40 13.22 19.72
CA HIS A 466 30.99 14.48 19.23
C HIS A 466 30.03 15.36 18.41
N LEU A 467 29.24 14.77 17.51
CA LEU A 467 28.28 15.54 16.71
C LEU A 467 27.16 16.14 17.57
N LEU A 468 26.69 15.40 18.57
CA LEU A 468 25.67 15.89 19.50
C LEU A 468 26.23 17.00 20.40
N GLU A 469 27.47 16.85 20.88
CA GLU A 469 28.16 17.87 21.67
C GLU A 469 28.28 19.21 20.92
N MET A 470 28.69 19.16 19.64
CA MET A 470 28.78 20.35 18.80
C MET A 470 27.44 21.05 18.59
N VAL A 471 26.35 20.27 18.47
CA VAL A 471 25.01 20.84 18.21
C VAL A 471 24.38 21.39 19.50
N CYS A 472 24.61 20.72 20.62
CA CYS A 472 24.13 21.15 21.93
C CYS A 472 24.97 22.27 22.54
N ASP A 473 26.15 22.55 21.99
CA ASP A 473 27.17 23.43 22.55
C ASP A 473 27.50 23.10 24.02
N ARG A 474 27.49 21.80 24.33
CA ARG A 474 27.68 21.26 25.68
C ARG A 474 28.32 19.87 25.62
N PRO A 475 29.26 19.54 26.52
CA PRO A 475 29.72 18.17 26.73
C PRO A 475 28.57 17.18 26.99
N VAL A 476 28.69 15.97 26.45
CA VAL A 476 27.72 14.88 26.65
C VAL A 476 28.39 13.74 27.40
N MET A 477 27.95 13.47 28.62
CA MET A 477 28.48 12.38 29.44
C MET A 477 27.51 11.21 29.44
N ILE A 478 28.00 9.99 29.24
CA ILE A 478 27.21 8.77 29.38
C ILE A 478 27.62 8.13 30.70
N ARG A 479 26.66 7.85 31.58
CA ARG A 479 26.90 7.23 32.89
C ARG A 479 25.94 6.06 33.11
N PRO A 480 26.32 5.03 33.89
CA PRO A 480 25.37 4.02 34.34
C PRO A 480 24.19 4.66 35.08
N ALA A 481 22.97 4.16 34.84
CA ALA A 481 21.83 4.52 35.67
C ALA A 481 22.03 3.91 37.07
N THR A 482 21.98 4.73 38.11
CA THR A 482 21.94 4.23 39.49
C THR A 482 20.57 3.60 39.71
N ASN A 483 20.53 2.31 40.06
CA ASN A 483 19.28 1.65 40.41
C ASN A 483 18.62 2.43 41.55
N SER A 484 17.53 3.13 41.26
CA SER A 484 16.57 3.54 42.27
C SER A 484 15.94 2.23 42.75
N ARG A 485 16.34 1.76 43.93
CA ARG A 485 15.64 0.65 44.61
C ARG A 485 14.22 1.06 44.95
#